data_AF-A0A4U8S2B1-F1
#
_entry.id   AF-A0A4U8S2B1-F1
#
_cell.length_a   1.000
_cell.length_b   1.000
_cell.length_c   1.000
_cell.angle_alpha   90.00
_cell.angle_beta   90.00
_cell.angle_gamma   90.00
#
_symmetry.space_group_name_H-M   'P 1'
#
loop_
_entity.id
_entity.type
_entity.pdbx_description
1 polymer ?
#
loop_
_entity_poly.entity_id
_entity_poly.type
_entity_poly.pdbx_seq_one_letter_code
_entity_poly.pdbx_strand_id
1 'polypeptide(L)'
;MLLGLAVVELWCEKDAEGFYHINIKSIPTDSFLIDCFSQDKNALDASRFHKKQHIALCEVKSIIPDKEIYLTQDDIADQRAFIIETWAKEYDEQTRTLSWNRYLWNPNGGIYKTEIMPFKDNLHPFVISKYQIDEQNNFYGIFRDIKPLQDYINFAENKMANMLGTQKALFEIDAVDDIDEFVENIAKDNAIVAVRSGSLSEKKIEFIQHHADLQALSMKSEQKRNMARVLSGLNDEALAQATNRQSGVAIAQRRDAGLLGLQYFIQSSDAMDRLIYQRVLSFMQHYFNKKQVFAIAEKRRAVRYFSINDSAENTLKIGSFDLVYNTQLKMQGREERFAHWSEILKTIANIRPDIVSELLPLMLKDTDSQIVEDIEEVLENANTTQNENASAQNKMLEQETQMQLAKLQAQIEKLQSESQKLQAQSSIINQMSKQASLEAQEPQDKDAQKMKFYKNNISKVDLR
;
A
#
# COMPACT_ATOMS: atom_id res chain seq x y z
N MET A 1 -1.97 -17.41 -8.40
CA MET A 1 -2.02 -18.30 -7.22
C MET A 1 -2.43 -19.74 -7.52
N LEU A 2 -3.42 -19.99 -8.38
CA LEU A 2 -3.93 -21.36 -8.63
C LEU A 2 -2.94 -22.22 -9.41
N LEU A 3 -2.63 -21.83 -10.64
CA LEU A 3 -1.75 -22.59 -11.54
C LEU A 3 -0.28 -22.19 -11.44
N GLY A 4 0.04 -21.17 -10.64
CA GLY A 4 1.42 -20.71 -10.43
C GLY A 4 2.04 -19.93 -11.58
N LEU A 5 1.23 -19.47 -12.53
CA LEU A 5 1.67 -18.65 -13.65
C LEU A 5 0.80 -17.39 -13.75
N ALA A 6 1.43 -16.27 -14.09
CA ALA A 6 0.77 -15.04 -14.50
C ALA A 6 1.41 -14.55 -15.80
N VAL A 7 0.58 -14.19 -16.78
CA VAL A 7 1.03 -13.69 -18.08
C VAL A 7 0.25 -12.44 -18.42
N VAL A 8 0.98 -11.38 -18.72
CA VAL A 8 0.44 -10.10 -19.21
C VAL A 8 1.05 -9.84 -20.59
N GLU A 9 0.20 -9.47 -21.52
CA GLU A 9 0.58 -9.04 -22.87
C GLU A 9 0.47 -7.53 -22.95
N LEU A 10 1.56 -6.91 -23.39
CA LEU A 10 1.63 -5.49 -23.69
C LEU A 10 1.68 -5.33 -25.21
N TRP A 11 0.69 -4.65 -25.78
CA TRP A 11 0.64 -4.41 -27.22
C TRP A 11 0.50 -2.92 -27.52
N CYS A 12 1.22 -2.44 -28.54
CA CYS A 12 1.12 -1.06 -28.99
C CYS A 12 0.12 -1.01 -30.16
N GLU A 13 -1.03 -0.37 -29.94
CA GLU A 13 -2.07 -0.17 -30.94
C GLU A 13 -2.06 1.28 -31.41
N LYS A 14 -2.62 1.52 -32.60
CA LYS A 14 -2.71 2.84 -33.20
C LYS A 14 -4.17 3.20 -33.42
N ASP A 15 -4.59 4.33 -32.84
CA ASP A 15 -5.93 4.88 -33.02
C ASP A 15 -6.17 5.40 -34.43
N ALA A 16 -7.44 5.66 -34.78
CA ALA A 16 -7.84 6.24 -36.07
C ALA A 16 -7.13 7.57 -36.38
N GLU A 17 -6.85 8.38 -35.35
CA GLU A 17 -6.12 9.66 -35.43
C GLU A 17 -4.58 9.47 -35.43
N GLY A 18 -4.13 8.21 -35.40
CA GLY A 18 -2.75 7.80 -35.45
C GLY A 18 -1.95 8.06 -34.17
N PHE A 19 -2.62 8.24 -33.03
CA PHE A 19 -1.98 8.19 -31.71
C PHE A 19 -1.73 6.73 -31.31
N TYR A 20 -0.67 6.50 -30.53
CA TYR A 20 -0.36 5.18 -30.02
C TYR A 20 -0.84 5.05 -28.59
N HIS A 21 -1.50 3.95 -28.27
CA HIS A 21 -1.81 3.54 -26.90
C HIS A 21 -1.22 2.16 -26.64
N ILE A 22 -0.83 1.93 -25.39
CA ILE A 22 -0.32 0.64 -24.94
C ILE A 22 -1.47 -0.09 -24.27
N ASN A 23 -1.91 -1.17 -24.89
CA ASN A 23 -2.93 -2.07 -24.36
C ASN A 23 -2.26 -3.08 -23.42
N ILE A 24 -2.88 -3.31 -22.26
CA ILE A 24 -2.43 -4.29 -21.26
C ILE A 24 -3.52 -5.34 -21.12
N LYS A 25 -3.21 -6.57 -21.52
CA LYS A 25 -4.15 -7.69 -21.47
C LYS A 25 -3.60 -8.82 -20.62
N SER A 26 -4.39 -9.31 -19.66
CA SER A 26 -4.06 -10.55 -18.96
C SER A 26 -4.42 -11.75 -19.83
N ILE A 27 -3.46 -12.67 -20.00
CA ILE A 27 -3.66 -13.91 -20.77
C ILE A 27 -4.00 -15.05 -19.81
N PRO A 28 -5.07 -15.84 -20.08
CA PRO A 28 -5.34 -17.05 -19.33
C PRO A 28 -4.18 -18.03 -19.40
N THR A 29 -3.76 -18.58 -18.26
CA THR A 29 -2.60 -19.48 -18.17
C THR A 29 -2.72 -20.72 -19.05
N ASP A 30 -3.93 -21.26 -19.21
CA ASP A 30 -4.17 -22.48 -20.00
C ASP A 30 -3.95 -22.26 -21.50
N SER A 31 -4.05 -21.00 -21.92
CA SER A 31 -3.85 -20.57 -23.30
C SER A 31 -2.39 -20.24 -23.62
N PHE A 32 -1.48 -20.33 -22.64
CA PHE A 32 -0.09 -19.90 -22.82
C PHE A 32 0.90 -21.00 -22.44
N LEU A 33 1.84 -21.28 -23.33
CA LEU A 33 2.94 -22.22 -23.09
C LEU A 33 4.27 -21.48 -23.11
N ILE A 34 5.13 -21.88 -22.18
CA ILE A 34 6.48 -21.36 -22.01
C ILE A 34 7.45 -22.49 -22.35
N ASP A 35 8.65 -22.11 -22.78
CA ASP A 35 9.76 -23.04 -22.93
C ASP A 35 9.99 -23.88 -21.67
N CYS A 36 9.96 -25.21 -21.79
CA CYS A 36 10.01 -26.12 -20.65
C CYS A 36 11.35 -26.10 -19.89
N PHE A 37 12.41 -25.60 -20.51
CA PHE A 37 13.73 -25.48 -19.91
C PHE A 37 13.99 -24.11 -19.25
N SER A 38 13.03 -23.19 -19.32
CA SER A 38 13.13 -21.88 -18.68
C SER A 38 13.01 -22.04 -17.16
N GLN A 39 14.11 -21.78 -16.45
CA GLN A 39 14.19 -21.86 -14.99
C GLN A 39 14.07 -20.50 -14.33
N ASP A 40 14.25 -19.41 -15.10
CA ASP A 40 14.01 -18.08 -14.57
C ASP A 40 12.53 -17.89 -14.19
N LYS A 41 12.30 -17.24 -13.04
CA LYS A 41 10.94 -16.98 -12.53
C LYS A 41 10.16 -16.06 -13.45
N ASN A 42 10.84 -15.13 -14.13
CA ASN A 42 10.21 -14.21 -15.06
C ASN A 42 10.31 -14.67 -16.53
N ALA A 43 10.82 -15.88 -16.76
CA ALA A 43 11.06 -16.47 -18.08
C ALA A 43 11.93 -15.61 -19.01
N LEU A 44 12.88 -14.84 -18.48
CA LEU A 44 13.80 -14.02 -19.29
C LEU A 44 14.81 -14.86 -20.09
N ASP A 45 15.04 -16.08 -19.64
CA ASP A 45 15.89 -17.10 -20.28
C ASP A 45 15.17 -17.91 -21.38
N ALA A 46 13.84 -17.76 -21.51
CA ALA A 46 13.06 -18.54 -22.45
C ALA A 46 13.39 -18.17 -23.90
N SER A 47 13.49 -19.20 -24.75
CA SER A 47 13.75 -19.03 -26.19
C SER A 47 12.47 -18.93 -27.03
N ARG A 48 11.35 -19.40 -26.47
CA ARG A 48 10.07 -19.50 -27.17
C ARG A 48 8.88 -19.35 -26.24
N PHE A 49 7.82 -18.79 -26.80
CA PHE A 49 6.50 -18.69 -26.18
C PHE A 49 5.42 -19.08 -27.19
N HIS A 50 4.37 -19.75 -26.73
CA HIS A 50 3.23 -20.11 -27.58
C HIS A 50 1.93 -19.68 -26.92
N LYS A 51 1.17 -18.84 -27.59
CA LYS A 51 -0.17 -18.42 -27.19
C LYS A 51 -1.19 -19.13 -28.07
N LYS A 52 -1.97 -20.02 -27.48
CA LYS A 52 -3.03 -20.80 -28.11
C LYS A 52 -4.33 -20.02 -28.03
N GLN A 53 -4.99 -19.80 -29.15
CA GLN A 53 -6.22 -19.02 -29.21
C GLN A 53 -7.29 -19.75 -30.01
N HIS A 54 -8.49 -19.82 -29.47
CA HIS A 54 -9.69 -20.21 -30.19
C HIS A 54 -10.46 -18.94 -30.52
N ILE A 55 -10.45 -18.56 -31.79
CA ILE A 55 -10.93 -17.27 -32.26
C ILE A 55 -12.06 -17.48 -33.27
N ALA A 56 -13.06 -16.60 -33.27
CA ALA A 56 -14.13 -16.60 -34.27
C ALA A 56 -13.58 -16.24 -35.66
N LEU A 57 -14.14 -16.82 -36.72
CA LEU A 57 -13.63 -16.64 -38.08
C LEU A 57 -13.58 -15.17 -38.52
N CYS A 58 -14.53 -14.33 -38.09
CA CYS A 58 -14.54 -12.90 -38.40
C CYS A 58 -13.32 -12.16 -37.84
N GLU A 59 -12.95 -12.43 -36.59
CA GLU A 59 -11.76 -11.87 -35.95
C GLU A 59 -10.49 -12.38 -36.63
N VAL A 60 -10.42 -13.68 -36.97
CA VAL A 60 -9.25 -14.19 -37.68
C VAL A 60 -9.08 -13.54 -39.05
N LYS A 61 -10.15 -13.36 -39.82
CA LYS A 61 -10.11 -12.66 -41.11
C LYS A 61 -9.66 -11.20 -40.97
N SER A 62 -9.86 -10.56 -39.82
CA SER A 62 -9.31 -9.22 -39.56
C SER A 62 -7.79 -9.22 -39.37
N ILE A 63 -7.23 -10.31 -38.80
CA ILE A 63 -5.80 -10.45 -38.53
C ILE A 63 -5.05 -11.00 -39.76
N ILE A 64 -5.70 -11.93 -40.48
CA ILE A 64 -5.17 -12.67 -41.63
C ILE A 64 -6.24 -12.64 -42.75
N PRO A 65 -6.36 -11.52 -43.49
CA PRO A 65 -7.43 -11.35 -44.49
C PRO A 65 -7.28 -12.25 -45.73
N ASP A 66 -6.04 -12.61 -46.09
CA ASP A 66 -5.74 -13.15 -47.43
C ASP A 66 -5.49 -14.68 -47.48
N LYS A 67 -5.73 -15.42 -46.38
CA LYS A 67 -5.43 -16.86 -46.32
C LYS A 67 -6.65 -17.70 -45.94
N GLU A 68 -6.74 -18.88 -46.56
CA GLU A 68 -7.66 -19.93 -46.12
C GLU A 68 -7.21 -20.48 -44.78
N ILE A 69 -8.09 -20.37 -43.78
CA ILE A 69 -7.82 -20.78 -42.41
C ILE A 69 -8.49 -22.12 -42.15
N TYR A 70 -7.77 -23.00 -41.47
CA TYR A 70 -8.29 -24.29 -41.05
C TYR A 70 -9.30 -24.10 -39.91
N LEU A 71 -10.56 -24.44 -40.17
CA LEU A 71 -11.63 -24.38 -39.18
C LEU A 71 -11.55 -25.60 -38.26
N THR A 72 -11.59 -25.34 -36.95
CA THR A 72 -11.56 -26.40 -35.93
C THR A 72 -12.98 -26.81 -35.53
N GLN A 73 -13.90 -25.85 -35.54
CA GLN A 73 -15.33 -26.07 -35.41
C GLN A 73 -16.01 -25.31 -36.54
N ASP A 74 -16.74 -26.05 -37.36
CA ASP A 74 -17.52 -25.52 -38.48
C ASP A 74 -18.99 -25.76 -38.21
N ASP A 75 -19.54 -24.98 -37.28
CA ASP A 75 -20.96 -25.01 -36.93
C ASP A 75 -21.64 -23.80 -37.57
N ILE A 76 -22.89 -23.94 -38.01
CA ILE A 76 -23.60 -22.91 -38.81
C ILE A 76 -23.72 -21.59 -38.02
N ALA A 77 -23.78 -21.67 -36.69
CA ALA A 77 -23.90 -20.52 -35.80
C ALA A 77 -22.55 -19.96 -35.29
N ASP A 78 -21.49 -20.76 -35.26
CA ASP A 78 -20.20 -20.36 -34.68
C ASP A 78 -19.03 -21.08 -35.36
N GLN A 79 -18.44 -20.42 -36.36
CA GLN A 79 -17.24 -20.88 -37.04
C GLN A 79 -16.00 -20.40 -36.28
N ARG A 80 -15.20 -21.34 -35.77
CA ARG A 80 -13.99 -21.05 -35.00
C ARG A 80 -12.75 -21.68 -35.58
N ALA A 81 -11.67 -20.92 -35.53
CA ALA A 81 -10.34 -21.39 -35.87
C ALA A 81 -9.45 -21.43 -34.63
N PHE A 82 -8.67 -22.50 -34.52
CA PHE A 82 -7.59 -22.62 -33.56
C PHE A 82 -6.31 -22.07 -34.17
N ILE A 83 -5.69 -21.10 -33.51
CA ILE A 83 -4.43 -20.48 -33.97
C ILE A 83 -3.43 -20.49 -32.82
N ILE A 84 -2.20 -20.83 -33.16
CA ILE A 84 -1.05 -20.74 -32.26
C ILE A 84 -0.23 -19.54 -32.72
N GLU A 85 -0.07 -18.58 -31.82
CA GLU A 85 0.87 -17.48 -31.93
C GLU A 85 2.18 -17.88 -31.23
N THR A 86 3.20 -18.18 -32.02
CA THR A 86 4.54 -18.51 -31.53
C THR A 86 5.43 -17.28 -31.61
N TRP A 87 6.13 -16.99 -30.52
CA TRP A 87 7.25 -16.07 -30.48
C TRP A 87 8.51 -16.90 -30.29
N ALA A 88 9.48 -16.77 -31.19
CA ALA A 88 10.73 -17.52 -31.14
C ALA A 88 11.92 -16.57 -31.25
N LYS A 89 12.94 -16.80 -30.43
CA LYS A 89 14.20 -16.07 -30.46
C LYS A 89 15.15 -16.80 -31.40
N GLU A 90 15.43 -16.18 -32.54
CA GLU A 90 16.21 -16.78 -33.62
C GLU A 90 17.46 -15.96 -33.88
N TYR A 91 18.55 -16.65 -34.24
CA TYR A 91 19.78 -16.00 -34.65
C TYR A 91 19.72 -15.70 -36.14
N ASP A 92 19.83 -14.43 -36.49
CA ASP A 92 19.94 -14.02 -37.89
C ASP A 92 21.43 -13.97 -38.27
N GLU A 93 21.83 -14.82 -39.22
CA GLU A 93 23.21 -14.91 -39.70
C GLU A 93 23.67 -13.63 -40.41
N GLN A 94 22.74 -12.86 -40.99
CA GLN A 94 23.07 -11.65 -41.74
C GLN A 94 23.40 -10.48 -40.81
N THR A 95 22.57 -10.26 -39.80
CA THR A 95 22.76 -9.18 -38.82
C THR A 95 23.66 -9.59 -37.66
N ARG A 96 23.90 -10.91 -37.48
CA ARG A 96 24.59 -11.52 -36.34
C ARG A 96 23.95 -11.17 -34.98
N THR A 97 22.65 -10.89 -34.98
CA THR A 97 21.89 -10.56 -33.77
C THR A 97 20.80 -11.58 -33.51
N LEU A 98 20.50 -11.82 -32.22
CA LEU A 98 19.33 -12.58 -31.83
C LEU A 98 18.10 -11.68 -31.93
N SER A 99 17.08 -12.12 -32.65
CA SER A 99 15.83 -11.38 -32.79
C SER A 99 14.61 -12.20 -32.45
N TRP A 100 13.57 -11.54 -31.94
CA TRP A 100 12.29 -12.17 -31.67
C TRP A 100 11.41 -12.10 -32.91
N ASN A 101 11.04 -13.26 -33.44
CA ASN A 101 10.16 -13.41 -34.59
C ASN A 101 8.81 -13.97 -34.15
N ARG A 102 7.74 -13.56 -34.83
CA ARG A 102 6.36 -13.95 -34.54
C ARG A 102 5.78 -14.76 -35.68
N TYR A 103 5.16 -15.88 -35.34
CA TYR A 103 4.55 -16.82 -36.28
C TYR A 103 3.10 -17.12 -35.86
N LEU A 104 2.16 -16.93 -36.78
CA LEU A 104 0.77 -17.37 -36.62
C LEU A 104 0.55 -18.62 -37.46
N TRP A 105 0.18 -19.73 -36.83
CA TRP A 105 0.08 -21.02 -37.50
C TRP A 105 -0.95 -21.94 -36.84
N ASN A 106 -1.33 -22.99 -37.56
CA ASN A 106 -2.15 -24.08 -37.06
C ASN A 106 -1.44 -25.42 -37.36
N PRO A 107 -1.47 -26.41 -36.47
CA PRO A 107 -0.86 -27.73 -36.71
C PRO A 107 -1.28 -28.40 -38.02
N ASN A 108 -2.54 -28.26 -38.43
CA ASN A 108 -3.09 -28.86 -39.65
C ASN A 108 -3.00 -27.92 -40.85
N GLY A 109 -3.13 -26.61 -40.60
CA GLY A 109 -3.18 -25.58 -41.66
C GLY A 109 -1.84 -24.94 -42.02
N GLY A 110 -0.76 -25.27 -41.31
CA GLY A 110 0.57 -24.69 -41.53
C GLY A 110 0.70 -23.24 -41.05
N ILE A 111 1.69 -22.52 -41.59
CA ILE A 111 2.01 -21.15 -41.19
C ILE A 111 1.20 -20.13 -42.01
N TYR A 112 0.37 -19.37 -41.32
CA TYR A 112 -0.45 -18.32 -41.92
C TYR A 112 0.27 -16.97 -41.99
N LYS A 113 1.02 -16.57 -40.96
CA LYS A 113 1.69 -15.27 -40.97
C LYS A 113 3.05 -15.37 -40.30
N THR A 114 4.03 -14.70 -40.88
CA THR A 114 5.37 -14.55 -40.33
C THR A 114 5.71 -13.08 -40.25
N GLU A 115 6.09 -12.60 -39.07
CA GLU A 115 6.52 -11.24 -38.80
C GLU A 115 7.92 -11.29 -38.19
N ILE A 116 8.91 -10.78 -38.94
CA ILE A 116 10.30 -10.68 -38.49
C ILE A 116 10.44 -9.41 -37.67
N MET A 117 11.00 -9.50 -36.45
CA MET A 117 11.19 -8.37 -35.53
C MET A 117 9.97 -7.41 -35.49
N PRO A 118 8.81 -7.85 -34.99
CA PRO A 118 7.56 -7.08 -35.05
C PRO A 118 7.62 -5.78 -34.23
N PHE A 119 8.45 -5.73 -33.17
CA PHE A 119 8.66 -4.52 -32.39
C PHE A 119 10.06 -3.93 -32.61
N LYS A 120 10.15 -2.59 -32.62
CA LYS A 120 11.40 -1.84 -32.81
C LYS A 120 12.46 -2.09 -31.74
N ASP A 121 12.05 -2.49 -30.54
CA ASP A 121 12.95 -2.81 -29.42
C ASP A 121 13.45 -4.26 -29.43
N ASN A 122 13.13 -5.04 -30.48
CA ASN A 122 13.54 -6.43 -30.65
C ASN A 122 13.20 -7.32 -29.44
N LEU A 123 12.00 -7.12 -28.93
CA LEU A 123 11.49 -7.70 -27.70
C LEU A 123 10.11 -8.33 -27.95
N HIS A 124 9.71 -9.29 -27.12
CA HIS A 124 8.37 -9.91 -27.18
C HIS A 124 7.36 -9.13 -26.30
N PRO A 125 6.04 -9.26 -26.50
CA PRO A 125 5.04 -8.47 -25.77
C PRO A 125 4.72 -8.99 -24.37
N PHE A 126 5.13 -10.23 -24.06
CA PHE A 126 4.73 -10.90 -22.82
C PHE A 126 5.60 -10.52 -21.62
N VAL A 127 4.97 -10.30 -20.47
CA VAL A 127 5.60 -10.29 -19.15
C VAL A 127 5.03 -11.45 -18.36
N ILE A 128 5.93 -12.30 -17.86
CA ILE A 128 5.59 -13.58 -17.26
C ILE A 128 6.11 -13.59 -15.84
N SER A 129 5.35 -14.17 -14.91
CA SER A 129 5.79 -14.45 -13.56
C SER A 129 5.36 -15.86 -13.16
N LYS A 130 6.35 -16.70 -12.86
CA LYS A 130 6.18 -18.04 -12.31
C LYS A 130 6.27 -17.94 -10.79
N TYR A 131 5.37 -18.64 -10.11
CA TYR A 131 5.36 -18.73 -8.66
C TYR A 131 6.48 -19.67 -8.19
N GLN A 132 6.28 -20.99 -8.23
CA GLN A 132 7.33 -21.97 -7.90
C GLN A 132 7.57 -22.90 -9.08
N ILE A 133 8.74 -23.52 -9.14
CA ILE A 133 9.15 -24.48 -10.17
C ILE A 133 9.56 -25.77 -9.46
N ASP A 134 9.08 -26.92 -9.92
CA ASP A 134 9.50 -28.22 -9.41
C ASP A 134 10.74 -28.78 -10.11
N GLU A 135 11.23 -29.94 -9.65
CA GLU A 135 12.40 -30.61 -10.22
C GLU A 135 12.21 -31.04 -11.69
N GLN A 136 10.95 -31.14 -12.14
CA GLN A 136 10.59 -31.47 -13.52
C GLN A 136 10.32 -30.21 -14.36
N ASN A 137 10.69 -29.03 -13.87
CA ASN A 137 10.47 -27.71 -14.48
C ASN A 137 8.99 -27.33 -14.69
N ASN A 138 8.05 -27.97 -13.99
CA ASN A 138 6.66 -27.55 -14.00
C ASN A 138 6.46 -26.43 -12.97
N PHE A 139 5.80 -25.36 -13.40
CA PHE A 139 5.41 -24.30 -12.51
C PHE A 139 4.15 -24.66 -11.73
N TYR A 140 4.04 -24.19 -10.50
CA TYR A 140 2.87 -24.43 -9.66
C TYR A 140 2.64 -23.32 -8.65
N GLY A 141 1.39 -23.22 -8.20
CA GLY A 141 0.95 -22.21 -7.24
C GLY A 141 0.75 -22.78 -5.84
N ILE A 142 0.38 -21.90 -4.89
CA ILE A 142 0.15 -22.23 -3.48
C ILE A 142 -0.86 -23.38 -3.30
N PHE A 143 -1.87 -23.45 -4.17
CA PHE A 143 -2.94 -24.44 -4.05
C PHE A 143 -2.53 -25.88 -4.41
N ARG A 144 -1.36 -26.10 -5.03
CA ARG A 144 -0.86 -27.46 -5.32
C ARG A 144 -0.74 -28.30 -4.05
N ASP A 145 -0.23 -27.70 -2.98
CA ASP A 145 0.01 -28.40 -1.71
C ASP A 145 -1.25 -28.46 -0.83
N ILE A 146 -2.19 -27.53 -1.03
CA ILE A 146 -3.46 -27.46 -0.30
C ILE A 146 -4.48 -28.46 -0.86
N LYS A 147 -4.50 -28.68 -2.18
CA LYS A 147 -5.50 -29.53 -2.85
C LYS A 147 -5.58 -30.95 -2.27
N PRO A 148 -4.48 -31.69 -2.04
CA PRO A 148 -4.56 -33.03 -1.43
C PRO A 148 -5.16 -33.02 -0.01
N LEU A 149 -4.95 -31.94 0.74
CA LEU A 149 -5.53 -31.80 2.08
C LEU A 149 -7.04 -31.57 1.99
N GLN A 150 -7.49 -30.73 1.05
CA GLN A 150 -8.91 -30.51 0.80
C GLN A 150 -9.61 -31.79 0.31
N ASP A 151 -9.00 -32.51 -0.63
CA ASP A 151 -9.53 -33.79 -1.12
C ASP A 151 -9.69 -34.80 0.02
N TYR A 152 -8.73 -34.87 0.94
CA TYR A 152 -8.83 -35.71 2.15
C TYR A 152 -9.94 -35.26 3.10
N ILE A 153 -10.06 -33.94 3.36
CA ILE A 153 -11.12 -33.40 4.24
C ILE A 153 -12.49 -33.74 3.66
N ASN A 154 -12.70 -33.50 2.36
CA ASN A 154 -13.93 -33.83 1.66
C ASN A 154 -14.24 -35.32 1.73
N PHE A 155 -13.23 -36.18 1.52
CA PHE A 155 -13.39 -37.62 1.66
C PHE A 155 -13.78 -38.02 3.08
N ALA A 156 -13.08 -37.50 4.09
CA ALA A 156 -13.34 -37.80 5.50
C ALA A 156 -14.74 -37.35 5.93
N GLU A 157 -15.18 -36.15 5.53
CA GLU A 157 -16.51 -35.63 5.85
C GLU A 157 -17.62 -36.45 5.18
N ASN A 158 -17.48 -36.78 3.89
CA ASN A 158 -18.44 -37.66 3.20
C ASN A 158 -18.48 -39.05 3.84
N LYS A 159 -17.33 -39.59 4.24
CA LYS A 159 -17.25 -40.90 4.90
C LYS A 159 -17.90 -40.87 6.29
N MET A 160 -17.66 -39.83 7.08
CA MET A 160 -18.29 -39.63 8.38
C MET A 160 -19.81 -39.48 8.24
N ALA A 161 -20.27 -38.67 7.29
CA ALA A 161 -21.71 -38.51 7.01
C ALA A 161 -22.36 -39.85 6.64
N ASN A 162 -21.71 -40.65 5.80
CA ASN A 162 -22.21 -41.98 5.46
C ASN A 162 -22.23 -42.92 6.69
N MET A 163 -21.18 -42.93 7.51
CA MET A 163 -21.10 -43.75 8.74
C MET A 163 -22.11 -43.33 9.81
N LEU A 164 -22.53 -42.06 9.82
CA LEU A 164 -23.64 -41.59 10.67
C LEU A 164 -25.01 -42.03 10.11
N GLY A 165 -25.17 -42.03 8.79
CA GLY A 165 -26.41 -42.40 8.12
C GLY A 165 -26.61 -43.91 7.92
N THR A 166 -25.56 -44.73 8.00
CA THR A 166 -25.66 -46.19 7.90
C THR A 166 -25.43 -46.86 9.25
N GLN A 167 -26.40 -47.66 9.67
CA GLN A 167 -26.27 -48.57 10.80
C GLN A 167 -26.12 -49.99 10.26
N LYS A 168 -25.20 -50.75 10.83
CA LYS A 168 -25.03 -52.18 10.54
C LYS A 168 -25.38 -52.98 11.79
N ALA A 169 -26.33 -53.88 11.64
CA ALA A 169 -26.69 -54.85 12.66
C ALA A 169 -26.29 -56.24 12.19
N LEU A 170 -25.65 -57.00 13.06
CA LEU A 170 -25.44 -58.43 12.94
C LEU A 170 -26.45 -59.10 13.86
N PHE A 171 -27.22 -60.06 13.35
CA PHE A 171 -28.17 -60.81 14.16
C PHE A 171 -28.19 -62.28 13.76
N GLU A 172 -28.42 -63.16 14.73
CA GLU A 172 -28.68 -64.58 14.48
C GLU A 172 -30.11 -64.77 13.95
N ILE A 173 -30.31 -65.74 13.04
CA ILE A 173 -31.61 -65.99 12.39
C ILE A 173 -32.73 -66.23 13.43
N ASP A 174 -32.41 -66.87 14.55
CA ASP A 174 -33.37 -67.18 15.61
C ASP A 174 -33.66 -66.01 16.56
N ALA A 175 -33.01 -64.85 16.39
CA ALA A 175 -33.12 -63.72 17.30
C ALA A 175 -34.41 -62.89 17.09
N VAL A 176 -35.02 -63.01 15.90
CA VAL A 176 -36.12 -62.17 15.41
C VAL A 176 -37.23 -63.05 14.83
N ASP A 177 -38.50 -62.63 14.99
CA ASP A 177 -39.65 -63.38 14.43
C ASP A 177 -39.86 -63.10 12.95
N ASP A 178 -39.84 -61.83 12.56
CA ASP A 178 -39.92 -61.38 11.17
C ASP A 178 -38.70 -60.51 10.83
N ILE A 179 -37.89 -60.99 9.88
CA ILE A 179 -36.64 -60.34 9.48
C ILE A 179 -36.92 -59.06 8.70
N ASP A 180 -37.95 -59.06 7.85
CA ASP A 180 -38.24 -57.93 6.97
C ASP A 180 -38.80 -56.75 7.78
N GLU A 181 -39.71 -57.04 8.73
CA GLU A 181 -40.23 -56.05 9.66
C GLU A 181 -39.13 -55.45 10.56
N PHE A 182 -38.18 -56.29 11.00
CA PHE A 182 -37.04 -55.83 11.79
C PHE A 182 -36.13 -54.90 11.00
N VAL A 183 -35.77 -55.25 9.76
CA VAL A 183 -34.90 -54.42 8.92
C VAL A 183 -35.56 -53.08 8.56
N GLU A 184 -36.87 -53.07 8.27
CA GLU A 184 -37.57 -51.83 7.92
C GLU A 184 -37.69 -50.87 9.11
N ASN A 185 -37.90 -51.41 10.31
CA ASN A 185 -38.03 -50.60 11.51
C ASN A 185 -36.69 -50.18 12.09
N ILE A 186 -35.63 -50.98 12.00
CA ILE A 186 -34.31 -50.62 12.54
C ILE A 186 -33.69 -49.40 11.87
N ALA A 187 -34.10 -49.11 10.63
CA ALA A 187 -33.64 -47.94 9.88
C ALA A 187 -34.32 -46.62 10.32
N LYS A 188 -35.36 -46.67 11.16
CA LYS A 188 -36.13 -45.48 11.58
C LYS A 188 -35.57 -44.93 12.90
N ASP A 189 -35.41 -43.61 12.97
CA ASP A 189 -34.79 -42.88 14.09
C ASP A 189 -35.48 -43.03 15.47
N ASN A 190 -36.68 -43.63 15.53
CA ASN A 190 -37.45 -43.86 16.77
C ASN A 190 -38.32 -45.13 16.71
N ALA A 191 -37.75 -46.25 16.23
CA ALA A 191 -38.51 -47.51 16.16
C ALA A 191 -38.53 -48.28 17.47
N ILE A 192 -39.69 -48.87 17.77
CA ILE A 192 -39.85 -49.92 18.78
C ILE A 192 -39.91 -51.23 18.02
N VAL A 193 -38.95 -52.12 18.24
CA VAL A 193 -38.84 -53.39 17.53
C VAL A 193 -38.88 -54.54 18.52
N ALA A 194 -39.74 -55.53 18.26
CA ALA A 194 -39.84 -56.72 19.08
C ALA A 194 -38.72 -57.71 18.74
N VAL A 195 -38.14 -58.33 19.77
CA VAL A 195 -37.10 -59.37 19.64
C VAL A 195 -37.48 -60.54 20.54
N ARG A 196 -37.02 -61.75 20.21
CA ARG A 196 -37.32 -62.93 21.03
C ARG A 196 -36.77 -62.79 22.45
N SER A 197 -37.48 -63.40 23.39
CA SER A 197 -37.07 -63.44 24.79
C SER A 197 -35.69 -64.09 24.94
N GLY A 198 -34.78 -63.41 25.64
CA GLY A 198 -33.39 -63.85 25.83
C GLY A 198 -32.39 -63.38 24.76
N SER A 199 -32.85 -62.91 23.59
CA SER A 199 -31.98 -62.54 22.47
C SER A 199 -31.04 -61.36 22.77
N LEU A 200 -31.50 -60.38 23.56
CA LEU A 200 -30.69 -59.24 24.01
C LEU A 200 -29.67 -59.63 25.10
N SER A 201 -30.07 -60.49 26.04
CA SER A 201 -29.19 -60.94 27.13
C SER A 201 -28.07 -61.87 26.65
N GLU A 202 -28.35 -62.68 25.62
CA GLU A 202 -27.40 -63.60 25.00
C GLU A 202 -26.54 -62.95 23.91
N LYS A 203 -26.69 -61.64 23.67
CA LYS A 203 -25.98 -60.89 22.61
C LYS A 203 -26.17 -61.46 21.19
N LYS A 204 -27.37 -61.97 20.89
CA LYS A 204 -27.70 -62.49 19.55
C LYS A 204 -27.90 -61.39 18.49
N ILE A 205 -27.89 -60.12 18.91
CA ILE A 205 -27.97 -58.94 18.06
C ILE A 205 -26.85 -58.00 18.47
N GLU A 206 -25.98 -57.64 17.53
CA GLU A 206 -24.87 -56.72 17.73
C GLU A 206 -24.95 -55.58 16.71
N PHE A 207 -24.96 -54.34 17.22
CA PHE A 207 -24.87 -53.15 16.39
C PHE A 207 -23.41 -52.73 16.25
N ILE A 208 -22.93 -52.69 15.02
CA ILE A 208 -21.58 -52.18 14.75
C ILE A 208 -21.63 -50.65 14.86
N GLN A 209 -21.14 -50.14 15.98
CA GLN A 209 -21.01 -48.70 16.20
C GLN A 209 -19.69 -48.20 15.66
N HIS A 210 -19.74 -47.27 14.73
CA HIS A 210 -18.57 -46.65 14.11
C HIS A 210 -17.94 -45.50 14.93
N HIS A 211 -18.23 -45.43 16.24
CA HIS A 211 -17.92 -44.24 17.06
C HIS A 211 -16.41 -43.94 17.17
N ALA A 212 -15.58 -44.98 17.33
CA ALA A 212 -14.13 -44.83 17.39
C ALA A 212 -13.54 -44.36 16.03
N ASP A 213 -14.05 -44.89 14.93
CA ASP A 213 -13.62 -44.50 13.58
C ASP A 213 -14.03 -43.07 13.24
N LEU A 214 -15.24 -42.66 13.64
CA LEU A 214 -15.74 -41.29 13.48
C LEU A 214 -14.86 -40.29 14.24
N GLN A 215 -14.51 -40.59 15.50
CA GLN A 215 -13.62 -39.74 16.29
C GLN A 215 -12.22 -39.65 15.64
N ALA A 216 -11.67 -40.78 15.18
CA ALA A 216 -10.38 -40.80 14.50
C ALA A 216 -10.38 -40.01 13.18
N LEU A 217 -11.45 -40.12 12.38
CA LEU A 217 -11.63 -39.35 11.15
C LEU A 217 -11.79 -37.85 11.43
N SER A 218 -12.57 -37.49 12.45
CA SER A 218 -12.79 -36.11 12.86
C SER A 218 -11.47 -35.46 13.30
N MET A 219 -10.70 -36.13 14.17
CA MET A 219 -9.39 -35.63 14.61
C MET A 219 -8.41 -35.46 13.44
N LYS A 220 -8.36 -36.43 12.51
CA LYS A 220 -7.51 -36.32 11.31
C LYS A 220 -7.97 -35.19 10.38
N SER A 221 -9.27 -35.00 10.20
CA SER A 221 -9.83 -33.90 9.40
C SER A 221 -9.46 -32.54 10.00
N GLU A 222 -9.55 -32.40 11.32
CA GLU A 222 -9.13 -31.19 12.03
C GLU A 222 -7.63 -30.93 11.90
N GLN A 223 -6.78 -31.96 12.06
CA GLN A 223 -5.34 -31.84 11.83
C GLN A 223 -5.03 -31.37 10.40
N LYS A 224 -5.74 -31.91 9.40
CA LYS A 224 -5.57 -31.51 7.99
C LYS A 224 -6.06 -30.09 7.71
N ARG A 225 -7.14 -29.64 8.36
CA ARG A 225 -7.57 -28.23 8.34
C ARG A 225 -6.50 -27.32 8.93
N ASN A 226 -5.90 -27.69 10.05
CA ASN A 226 -4.83 -26.91 10.67
C ASN A 226 -3.61 -26.83 9.73
N MET A 227 -3.21 -27.95 9.10
CA MET A 227 -2.14 -27.96 8.10
C MET A 227 -2.45 -27.06 6.90
N ALA A 228 -3.69 -27.10 6.39
CA ALA A 228 -4.12 -26.25 5.28
C ALA A 228 -4.08 -24.75 5.64
N ARG A 229 -4.45 -24.37 6.87
CA ARG A 229 -4.31 -22.98 7.35
C ARG A 229 -2.84 -22.55 7.39
N VAL A 230 -1.96 -23.39 7.94
CA VAL A 230 -0.51 -23.11 7.99
C VAL A 230 0.08 -22.96 6.58
N LEU A 231 -0.24 -23.88 5.66
CA LEU A 231 0.24 -23.84 4.27
C LEU A 231 -0.31 -22.66 3.48
N SER A 232 -1.54 -22.22 3.78
CA SER A 232 -2.09 -20.99 3.19
C SER A 232 -1.29 -19.75 3.57
N GLY A 233 -0.48 -19.81 4.63
CA GLY A 233 0.32 -18.69 5.12
C GLY A 233 -0.50 -17.52 5.63
N LEU A 234 -1.82 -17.66 5.76
CA LEU A 234 -2.73 -16.61 6.19
C LEU A 234 -3.14 -16.85 7.65
N ASN A 235 -2.87 -15.86 8.50
CA ASN A 235 -3.33 -15.87 9.89
C ASN A 235 -4.81 -15.47 9.98
N ASP A 236 -5.49 -15.88 11.05
CA ASP A 236 -6.91 -15.56 11.29
C ASP A 236 -7.16 -14.05 11.37
N GLU A 237 -6.17 -13.28 11.87
CA GLU A 237 -6.18 -11.81 11.83
C GLU A 237 -6.08 -11.25 10.40
N ALA A 238 -5.27 -11.87 9.52
CA ALA A 238 -5.18 -11.49 8.11
C ALA A 238 -6.45 -11.86 7.33
N LEU A 239 -7.15 -12.92 7.75
CA LEU A 239 -8.45 -13.36 7.23
C LEU A 239 -9.64 -12.59 7.82
N ALA A 240 -9.41 -11.63 8.72
CA ALA A 240 -10.43 -10.89 9.44
C ALA A 240 -11.42 -11.78 10.24
N GLN A 241 -11.00 -12.99 10.62
CA GLN A 241 -11.79 -13.93 11.42
C GLN A 241 -11.53 -13.80 12.93
N ALA A 242 -10.51 -13.03 13.32
CA ALA A 242 -10.16 -12.85 14.72
C ALA A 242 -11.26 -12.10 15.50
N THR A 243 -11.88 -12.80 16.44
CA THR A 243 -12.98 -12.28 17.29
C THR A 243 -12.48 -11.55 18.55
N ASN A 244 -11.18 -11.56 18.82
CA ASN A 244 -10.63 -10.98 20.04
C ASN A 244 -10.49 -9.45 19.92
N ARG A 245 -11.11 -8.71 20.85
CA ARG A 245 -10.90 -7.26 21.02
C ARG A 245 -9.45 -7.01 21.46
N GLN A 246 -8.56 -6.75 20.51
CA GLN A 246 -7.20 -6.25 20.75
C GLN A 246 -7.05 -4.80 20.28
N SER A 247 -5.98 -4.14 20.72
CA SER A 247 -5.62 -2.79 20.24
C SER A 247 -5.40 -2.79 18.73
N GLY A 248 -5.84 -1.75 18.03
CA GLY A 248 -5.70 -1.61 16.57
C GLY A 248 -4.25 -1.76 16.08
N VAL A 249 -3.28 -1.31 16.89
CA VAL A 249 -1.84 -1.47 16.59
C VAL A 249 -1.41 -2.94 16.63
N ALA A 250 -1.91 -3.72 17.60
CA ALA A 250 -1.61 -5.15 17.70
C ALA A 250 -2.27 -5.95 16.56
N ILE A 251 -3.47 -5.54 16.14
CA ILE A 251 -4.17 -6.13 14.99
C ILE A 251 -3.39 -5.86 13.70
N ALA A 252 -2.91 -4.62 13.50
CA ALA A 252 -2.08 -4.26 12.35
C ALA A 252 -0.78 -5.08 12.31
N GLN A 253 -0.05 -5.16 13.43
CA GLN A 253 1.19 -5.95 13.51
C GLN A 253 0.97 -7.45 13.23
N ARG A 254 -0.14 -8.03 13.70
CA ARG A 254 -0.47 -9.44 13.42
C ARG A 254 -0.92 -9.68 11.98
N ARG A 255 -1.61 -8.71 11.38
CA ARG A 255 -1.93 -8.72 9.94
C ARG A 255 -0.65 -8.71 9.11
N ASP A 256 0.31 -7.87 9.47
CA ASP A 256 1.63 -7.80 8.82
C ASP A 256 2.42 -9.10 9.01
N ALA A 257 2.38 -9.70 10.20
CA ALA A 257 2.98 -11.01 10.44
C ALA A 257 2.30 -12.13 9.63
N GLY A 258 0.98 -12.06 9.43
CA GLY A 258 0.25 -12.97 8.55
C GLY A 258 0.61 -12.80 7.08
N LEU A 259 1.02 -11.61 6.65
CA LEU A 259 1.48 -11.36 5.28
C LEU A 259 2.87 -11.94 5.01
N LEU A 260 3.68 -12.24 6.04
CA LEU A 260 4.95 -12.96 5.86
C LEU A 260 4.75 -14.30 5.16
N GLY A 261 3.64 -14.99 5.40
CA GLY A 261 3.31 -16.24 4.70
C GLY A 261 3.06 -16.06 3.20
N LEU A 262 2.67 -14.85 2.76
CA LEU A 262 2.50 -14.47 1.35
C LEU A 262 3.67 -13.66 0.80
N GLN A 263 4.76 -13.50 1.54
CA GLN A 263 5.90 -12.67 1.14
C GLN A 263 6.45 -13.07 -0.23
N TYR A 264 6.56 -14.37 -0.48
CA TYR A 264 7.02 -14.88 -1.76
C TYR A 264 6.09 -14.48 -2.93
N PHE A 265 4.78 -14.52 -2.71
CA PHE A 265 3.80 -14.06 -3.70
C PHE A 265 3.95 -12.56 -3.99
N ILE A 266 4.09 -11.75 -2.94
CA ILE A 266 4.26 -10.30 -3.06
C ILE A 266 5.55 -9.98 -3.83
N GLN A 267 6.67 -10.61 -3.50
CA GLN A 267 7.94 -10.43 -4.22
C GLN A 267 7.85 -10.81 -5.70
N SER A 268 7.18 -11.93 -6.04
CA SER A 268 6.93 -12.31 -7.43
C SER A 268 6.04 -11.31 -8.17
N SER A 269 5.08 -10.69 -7.48
CA SER A 269 4.24 -9.62 -8.02
C SER A 269 5.05 -8.34 -8.27
N ASP A 270 5.86 -7.93 -7.31
CA ASP A 270 6.71 -6.73 -7.42
C ASP A 270 7.70 -6.85 -8.58
N ALA A 271 8.31 -8.03 -8.73
CA ALA A 271 9.20 -8.32 -9.85
C ALA A 271 8.47 -8.25 -11.20
N MET A 272 7.24 -8.75 -11.27
CA MET A 272 6.41 -8.67 -12.46
C MET A 272 6.04 -7.23 -12.81
N ASP A 273 5.59 -6.45 -11.83
CA ASP A 273 5.23 -5.04 -12.02
C ASP A 273 6.42 -4.23 -12.52
N ARG A 274 7.61 -4.44 -11.94
CA ARG A 274 8.85 -3.82 -12.43
C ARG A 274 9.12 -4.11 -13.90
N LEU A 275 8.91 -5.36 -14.34
CA LEU A 275 9.10 -5.75 -15.75
C LEU A 275 8.02 -5.16 -16.66
N ILE A 276 6.77 -5.07 -16.21
CA ILE A 276 5.69 -4.39 -16.92
C ILE A 276 6.08 -2.92 -17.16
N TYR A 277 6.48 -2.20 -16.12
CA TYR A 277 6.88 -0.80 -16.25
C TYR A 277 8.10 -0.63 -17.16
N GLN A 278 9.11 -1.50 -17.03
CA GLN A 278 10.28 -1.46 -17.92
C GLN A 278 9.88 -1.62 -19.39
N ARG A 279 8.93 -2.52 -19.69
CA ARG A 279 8.45 -2.75 -21.06
C ARG A 279 7.60 -1.59 -21.58
N VAL A 280 6.71 -1.05 -20.76
CA VAL A 280 5.92 0.15 -21.09
C VAL A 280 6.84 1.32 -21.42
N LEU A 281 7.89 1.55 -20.61
CA LEU A 281 8.87 2.61 -20.86
C LEU A 281 9.62 2.40 -22.18
N SER A 282 9.98 1.16 -22.52
CA SER A 282 10.59 0.81 -23.82
C SER A 282 9.66 1.19 -24.97
N PHE A 283 8.39 0.79 -24.90
CA PHE A 283 7.40 1.12 -25.93
C PHE A 283 7.15 2.62 -26.04
N MET A 284 7.07 3.35 -24.93
CA MET A 284 6.92 4.81 -24.96
C MET A 284 8.08 5.47 -25.73
N GLN A 285 9.33 5.03 -25.53
CA GLN A 285 10.47 5.61 -26.26
C GLN A 285 10.41 5.39 -27.77
N HIS A 286 9.98 4.21 -28.20
CA HIS A 286 10.04 3.83 -29.61
C HIS A 286 8.79 4.21 -30.42
N TYR A 287 7.64 4.34 -29.75
CA TYR A 287 6.36 4.61 -30.41
C TYR A 287 5.79 6.00 -30.11
N PHE A 288 6.05 6.62 -28.95
CA PHE A 288 5.50 7.94 -28.63
C PHE A 288 6.40 9.05 -29.14
N ASN A 289 6.33 9.30 -30.45
CA ASN A 289 7.17 10.27 -31.16
C ASN A 289 6.47 11.62 -31.44
N LYS A 290 5.18 11.76 -31.13
CA LYS A 290 4.43 13.01 -31.35
C LYS A 290 4.83 14.07 -30.32
N LYS A 291 4.81 15.35 -30.73
CA LYS A 291 5.03 16.51 -29.85
C LYS A 291 3.91 16.58 -28.81
N GLN A 292 4.28 16.66 -27.53
CA GLN A 292 3.33 16.78 -26.42
C GLN A 292 3.74 17.93 -25.51
N VAL A 293 2.76 18.66 -24.97
CA VAL A 293 2.98 19.72 -23.99
C VAL A 293 2.22 19.36 -22.72
N PHE A 294 2.93 19.36 -21.61
CA PHE A 294 2.39 19.04 -20.31
C PHE A 294 2.42 20.28 -19.42
N ALA A 295 1.37 20.44 -18.62
CA ALA A 295 1.24 21.52 -17.65
C ALA A 295 1.34 20.94 -16.24
N ILE A 296 2.35 21.37 -15.48
CA ILE A 296 2.43 21.09 -14.04
C ILE A 296 1.72 22.24 -13.32
N ALA A 297 0.48 22.00 -12.92
CA ALA A 297 -0.31 22.95 -12.14
C ALA A 297 -0.17 22.65 -10.64
N GLU A 298 0.82 23.27 -9.98
CA GLU A 298 0.90 23.28 -8.51
C GLU A 298 -0.01 24.39 -7.97
N LYS A 299 -0.91 24.07 -7.01
CA LYS A 299 -1.84 25.05 -6.42
C LYS A 299 -1.16 26.31 -5.84
N ARG A 300 0.12 26.26 -5.48
CA ARG A 300 0.90 27.37 -4.88
C ARG A 300 1.99 27.97 -5.79
N ARG A 301 2.25 27.39 -6.96
CA ARG A 301 3.29 27.90 -7.90
C ARG A 301 2.68 28.22 -9.26
N ALA A 302 3.34 29.10 -10.01
CA ALA A 302 2.98 29.37 -11.40
C ALA A 302 3.01 28.07 -12.22
N VAL A 303 2.01 27.91 -13.10
CA VAL A 303 1.90 26.75 -14.01
C VAL A 303 3.15 26.68 -14.88
N ARG A 304 3.86 25.56 -14.81
CA ARG A 304 5.04 25.30 -15.66
C ARG A 304 4.65 24.42 -16.83
N TYR A 305 5.03 24.82 -18.03
CA TYR A 305 4.83 24.03 -19.24
C TYR A 305 6.14 23.36 -19.63
N PHE A 306 6.08 22.07 -19.94
CA PHE A 306 7.19 21.34 -20.54
C PHE A 306 6.73 20.65 -21.83
N SER A 307 7.53 20.80 -22.88
CA SER A 307 7.29 20.16 -24.17
C SER A 307 8.25 18.99 -24.37
N ILE A 308 7.73 17.87 -24.86
CA ILE A 308 8.49 16.66 -25.22
C ILE A 308 8.38 16.45 -26.73
N ASN A 309 9.43 15.87 -27.34
CA ASN A 309 9.52 15.54 -28.77
C ASN A 309 9.40 16.77 -29.69
N ASP A 310 9.92 17.93 -29.26
CA ASP A 310 9.93 19.14 -30.08
C ASP A 310 11.09 19.15 -31.11
N SER A 311 12.21 18.53 -30.75
CA SER A 311 13.41 18.39 -31.59
C SER A 311 14.02 16.99 -31.41
N ALA A 312 14.91 16.59 -32.33
CA ALA A 312 15.62 15.30 -32.24
C ALA A 312 16.52 15.17 -30.99
N GLU A 313 16.85 16.27 -30.34
CA GLU A 313 17.58 16.29 -29.06
C GLU A 313 16.66 16.10 -27.84
N ASN A 314 15.38 16.49 -27.97
CA ASN A 314 14.38 16.43 -26.91
C ASN A 314 13.44 15.21 -27.05
N THR A 315 14.02 14.03 -27.24
CA THR A 315 13.31 12.75 -27.30
C THR A 315 13.24 12.09 -25.93
N LEU A 316 12.19 11.31 -25.67
CA LEU A 316 12.10 10.46 -24.48
C LEU A 316 13.28 9.46 -24.42
N LYS A 317 14.03 9.48 -23.32
CA LYS A 317 15.11 8.52 -23.01
C LYS A 317 14.98 8.05 -21.56
N ILE A 318 15.31 6.79 -21.29
CA ILE A 318 15.42 6.29 -19.91
C ILE A 318 16.65 6.98 -19.31
N GLY A 319 16.42 7.80 -18.29
CA GLY A 319 17.49 8.31 -17.44
C GLY A 319 17.91 7.26 -16.41
N SER A 320 19.11 7.43 -15.86
CA SER A 320 19.56 6.66 -14.70
C SER A 320 18.96 7.29 -13.45
N PHE A 321 17.96 6.63 -12.87
CA PHE A 321 17.33 7.06 -11.63
C PHE A 321 17.53 6.01 -10.55
N ASP A 322 17.87 6.45 -9.34
CA ASP A 322 17.90 5.59 -8.16
C ASP A 322 16.47 5.53 -7.58
N LEU A 323 15.68 4.61 -8.10
CA LEU A 323 14.28 4.43 -7.70
C LEU A 323 14.19 3.31 -6.67
N VAL A 324 13.82 3.68 -5.45
CA VAL A 324 13.47 2.72 -4.39
C VAL A 324 11.96 2.48 -4.44
N TYR A 325 11.56 1.33 -4.97
CA TYR A 325 10.17 0.91 -4.97
C TYR A 325 9.83 0.29 -3.62
N ASN A 326 8.88 0.90 -2.90
CA ASN A 326 8.32 0.32 -1.69
C ASN A 326 6.90 -0.15 -1.99
N THR A 327 6.67 -1.44 -1.93
CA THR A 327 5.34 -2.02 -2.04
C THR A 327 4.58 -1.72 -0.76
N GLN A 328 3.73 -0.71 -0.83
CA GLN A 328 2.75 -0.43 0.22
C GLN A 328 1.42 -0.99 -0.25
N LEU A 329 0.73 -1.72 0.63
CA LEU A 329 -0.67 -2.01 0.40
C LEU A 329 -1.40 -0.69 0.18
N LYS A 330 -2.45 -0.68 -0.65
CA LYS A 330 -3.43 0.41 -0.66
C LYS A 330 -4.18 0.40 0.68
N MET A 331 -3.49 0.80 1.74
CA MET A 331 -3.94 0.81 3.12
C MET A 331 -3.84 2.17 3.76
N GLN A 332 -3.19 3.15 3.12
CA GLN A 332 -3.45 4.55 3.45
C GLN A 332 -4.84 4.96 2.94
N GLY A 333 -5.87 4.29 3.44
CA GLY A 333 -7.18 4.86 3.55
C GLY A 333 -7.10 6.06 4.49
N ARG A 334 -8.04 6.97 4.27
CA ARG A 334 -8.28 8.16 5.09
C ARG A 334 -8.09 7.91 6.59
N GLU A 335 -8.56 6.76 7.09
CA GLU A 335 -8.61 6.42 8.50
C GLU A 335 -7.23 6.17 9.14
N GLU A 336 -6.29 5.52 8.45
CA GLU A 336 -4.94 5.28 8.99
C GLU A 336 -4.11 6.56 9.04
N ARG A 337 -4.21 7.40 8.00
CA ARG A 337 -3.61 8.75 8.00
C ARG A 337 -4.18 9.59 9.13
N PHE A 338 -5.50 9.56 9.30
CA PHE A 338 -6.16 10.25 10.39
C PHE A 338 -5.69 9.74 11.77
N ALA A 339 -5.56 8.43 11.96
CA ALA A 339 -5.07 7.85 13.20
C ALA A 339 -3.64 8.29 13.51
N HIS A 340 -2.73 8.23 12.52
CA HIS A 340 -1.36 8.69 12.66
C HIS A 340 -1.29 10.19 13.00
N TRP A 341 -2.05 11.01 12.28
CA TRP A 341 -2.18 12.44 12.59
C TRP A 341 -2.77 12.68 13.97
N SER A 342 -3.71 11.84 14.43
CA SER A 342 -4.28 11.97 15.78
C SER A 342 -3.25 11.69 16.87
N GLU A 343 -2.30 10.78 16.64
CA GLU A 343 -1.18 10.52 17.55
C GLU A 343 -0.17 11.69 17.53
N ILE A 344 0.16 12.20 16.35
CA ILE A 344 1.00 13.39 16.19
C ILE A 344 0.36 14.59 16.90
N LEU A 345 -0.93 14.84 16.69
CA LEU A 345 -1.63 15.94 17.35
C LEU A 345 -1.70 15.75 18.86
N LYS A 346 -1.91 14.53 19.38
CA LYS A 346 -1.89 14.28 20.84
C LYS A 346 -0.51 14.56 21.44
N THR A 347 0.57 14.17 20.77
CA THR A 347 1.94 14.43 21.25
C THR A 347 2.29 15.91 21.17
N ILE A 348 1.95 16.59 20.07
CA ILE A 348 2.23 18.01 19.88
C ILE A 348 1.34 18.87 20.79
N ALA A 349 0.06 18.54 20.98
CA ALA A 349 -0.84 19.27 21.88
C ALA A 349 -0.30 19.30 23.33
N ASN A 350 0.37 18.24 23.76
CA ASN A 350 1.01 18.18 25.08
C ASN A 350 2.30 19.00 25.18
N ILE A 351 3.00 19.27 24.06
CA ILE A 351 4.30 19.95 24.04
C ILE A 351 4.16 21.44 23.66
N ARG A 352 3.40 21.74 22.62
CA ARG A 352 3.10 23.10 22.12
C ARG A 352 1.68 23.16 21.54
N PRO A 353 0.68 23.54 22.35
CA PRO A 353 -0.71 23.65 21.90
C PRO A 353 -0.92 24.72 20.83
N ASP A 354 -0.05 25.74 20.77
CA ASP A 354 -0.17 26.89 19.86
C ASP A 354 -0.09 26.51 18.37
N ILE A 355 0.57 25.39 18.03
CA ILE A 355 0.81 24.97 16.64
C ILE A 355 -0.29 24.01 16.15
N VAL A 356 -1.16 23.54 17.06
CA VAL A 356 -2.23 22.58 16.73
C VAL A 356 -3.24 23.19 15.75
N SER A 357 -3.58 24.47 15.91
CA SER A 357 -4.47 25.21 15.02
C SER A 357 -3.92 25.31 13.59
N GLU A 358 -2.60 25.43 13.43
CA GLU A 358 -1.93 25.48 12.12
C GLU A 358 -1.76 24.09 11.48
N LEU A 359 -1.66 23.04 12.29
CA LEU A 359 -1.48 21.66 11.83
C LEU A 359 -2.80 20.97 11.45
N LEU A 360 -3.93 21.39 12.01
CA LEU A 360 -5.26 20.82 11.73
C LEU A 360 -5.65 20.88 10.24
N PRO A 361 -5.52 22.02 9.52
CA PRO A 361 -5.76 22.07 8.08
C PRO A 361 -4.83 21.15 7.28
N LEU A 362 -3.57 21.05 7.69
CA LEU A 362 -2.57 20.21 7.03
C LEU A 362 -2.92 18.72 7.18
N MET A 363 -3.34 18.30 8.36
CA MET A 363 -3.87 16.96 8.63
C MET A 363 -5.08 16.65 7.73
N LEU A 364 -6.07 17.57 7.69
CA LEU A 364 -7.31 17.36 6.94
C LEU A 364 -7.07 17.29 5.44
N LYS A 365 -6.09 18.05 4.93
CA LYS A 365 -5.66 18.03 3.54
C LYS A 365 -4.95 16.74 3.16
N ASP A 366 -4.09 16.21 4.02
CA ASP A 366 -3.44 14.91 3.82
C ASP A 366 -4.44 13.73 3.89
N THR A 367 -5.55 13.97 4.60
CA THR A 367 -6.68 13.03 4.79
C THR A 367 -7.76 13.19 3.70
N ASP A 368 -7.58 14.10 2.72
CA ASP A 368 -8.56 14.42 1.67
C ASP A 368 -9.98 14.65 2.24
N SER A 369 -10.07 15.43 3.32
CA SER A 369 -11.35 15.80 3.94
C SER A 369 -12.04 16.90 3.13
N GLN A 370 -13.36 16.81 2.98
CA GLN A 370 -14.15 17.82 2.26
C GLN A 370 -14.31 19.13 3.03
N ILE A 371 -13.98 19.12 4.33
CA ILE A 371 -14.17 20.24 5.27
C ILE A 371 -12.88 21.09 5.37
N VAL A 372 -11.87 20.83 4.53
CA VAL A 372 -10.59 21.58 4.55
C VAL A 372 -10.84 23.06 4.26
N GLU A 373 -11.67 23.36 3.26
CA GLU A 373 -11.95 24.74 2.84
C GLU A 373 -12.69 25.51 3.95
N ASP A 374 -13.71 24.90 4.57
CA ASP A 374 -14.47 25.51 5.67
C ASP A 374 -13.58 25.78 6.92
N ILE A 375 -12.65 24.88 7.23
CA ILE A 375 -11.77 25.00 8.41
C ILE A 375 -10.65 26.01 8.16
N GLU A 376 -10.10 26.08 6.93
CA GLU A 376 -9.18 27.14 6.53
C GLU A 376 -9.86 28.52 6.66
N GLU A 377 -11.11 28.66 6.21
CA GLU A 377 -11.89 29.91 6.34
C GLU A 377 -12.13 30.29 7.81
N VAL A 378 -12.48 29.34 8.68
CA VAL A 378 -12.67 29.59 10.11
C VAL A 378 -11.36 30.02 10.80
N LEU A 379 -10.22 29.43 10.44
CA LEU A 379 -8.92 29.79 11.00
C LEU A 379 -8.42 31.14 10.49
N GLU A 380 -8.65 31.46 9.21
CA GLU A 380 -8.35 32.79 8.67
C GLU A 380 -9.17 33.86 9.40
N ASN A 381 -10.47 33.62 9.59
CA ASN A 381 -11.37 34.52 10.33
C ASN A 381 -10.97 34.68 11.81
N ALA A 382 -10.51 33.61 12.46
CA ALA A 382 -10.01 33.66 13.84
C ALA A 382 -8.71 34.48 13.95
N ASN A 383 -7.80 34.32 12.99
CA ASN A 383 -6.53 35.04 12.93
C ASN A 383 -6.72 36.54 12.63
N THR A 384 -7.64 36.91 11.74
CA THR A 384 -7.99 38.32 11.51
C THR A 384 -8.61 38.95 12.75
N THR A 385 -9.51 38.23 13.44
CA THR A 385 -10.14 38.72 14.69
C THR A 385 -9.12 38.90 15.83
N GLN A 386 -8.12 38.03 15.93
CA GLN A 386 -7.01 38.18 16.90
C GLN A 386 -6.10 39.37 16.57
N ASN A 387 -5.76 39.58 15.30
CA ASN A 387 -4.92 40.70 14.87
C ASN A 387 -5.61 42.07 15.05
N GLU A 388 -6.92 42.14 14.81
CA GLU A 388 -7.71 43.34 15.08
C GLU A 388 -7.71 43.68 16.58
N ASN A 389 -7.89 42.68 17.47
CA ASN A 389 -7.82 42.88 18.91
C ASN A 389 -6.42 43.26 19.42
N ALA A 390 -5.36 42.67 18.86
CA ALA A 390 -3.98 43.02 19.21
C ALA A 390 -3.61 44.45 18.79
N SER A 391 -4.11 44.92 17.64
CA SER A 391 -3.90 46.29 17.17
C SER A 391 -4.65 47.34 18.02
N ALA A 392 -5.83 47.00 18.53
CA ALA A 392 -6.59 47.84 19.46
C ALA A 392 -5.89 47.97 20.82
N GLN A 393 -5.28 46.88 21.31
CA GLN A 393 -4.58 46.86 22.59
C GLN A 393 -3.23 47.60 22.53
N ASN A 394 -2.50 47.50 21.41
CA ASN A 394 -1.25 48.25 21.20
C ASN A 394 -1.48 49.76 21.08
N LYS A 395 -2.57 50.21 20.44
CA LYS A 395 -2.93 51.64 20.40
C LYS A 395 -3.27 52.20 21.79
N MET A 396 -3.88 51.39 22.66
CA MET A 396 -4.16 51.80 24.03
C MET A 396 -2.86 51.95 24.86
N LEU A 397 -1.90 51.05 24.66
CA LEU A 397 -0.61 51.10 25.34
C LEU A 397 0.28 52.27 24.87
N GLU A 398 0.23 52.63 23.58
CA GLU A 398 0.89 53.83 23.05
C GLU A 398 0.30 55.12 23.64
N GLN A 399 -1.01 55.19 23.86
CA GLN A 399 -1.62 56.35 24.51
C GLN A 399 -1.20 56.47 25.98
N GLU A 400 -1.11 55.36 26.72
CA GLU A 400 -0.61 55.38 28.10
C GLU A 400 0.86 55.82 28.19
N THR A 401 1.71 55.32 27.28
CA THR A 401 3.13 55.67 27.27
C THR A 401 3.38 57.13 26.88
N GLN A 402 2.60 57.70 25.94
CA GLN A 402 2.64 59.13 25.63
C GLN A 402 2.20 60.00 26.83
N MET A 403 1.15 59.60 27.54
CA MET A 403 0.70 60.32 28.72
C MET A 403 1.76 60.28 29.85
N GLN A 404 2.48 59.17 30.01
CA GLN A 404 3.57 59.05 30.97
C GLN A 404 4.80 59.87 30.56
N LEU A 405 5.15 59.91 29.27
CA LEU A 405 6.23 60.74 28.74
C LEU A 405 5.96 62.23 28.97
N ALA A 406 4.73 62.69 28.73
CA ALA A 406 4.33 64.07 29.00
C ALA A 406 4.48 64.43 30.49
N LYS A 407 4.09 63.52 31.40
CA LYS A 407 4.31 63.70 32.85
C LYS A 407 5.79 63.78 33.21
N LEU A 408 6.62 62.92 32.61
CA LEU A 408 8.06 62.91 32.87
C LEU A 408 8.73 64.20 32.37
N GLN A 409 8.32 64.70 31.21
CA GLN A 409 8.86 65.92 30.60
C GLN A 409 8.55 67.16 31.46
N ALA A 410 7.33 67.26 31.99
CA ALA A 410 6.97 68.31 32.94
C ALA A 410 7.83 68.24 34.23
N GLN A 411 8.23 67.04 34.65
CA GLN A 411 9.08 66.84 35.82
C GLN A 411 10.54 67.21 35.55
N ILE A 412 11.04 66.94 34.34
CA ILE A 412 12.37 67.38 33.89
C ILE A 412 12.44 68.90 33.82
N GLU A 413 11.42 69.57 33.29
CA GLU A 413 11.39 71.03 33.19
C GLU A 413 11.40 71.70 34.57
N LYS A 414 10.69 71.11 35.55
CA LYS A 414 10.74 71.56 36.94
C LYS A 414 12.14 71.43 37.55
N LEU A 415 12.81 70.29 37.33
CA LEU A 415 14.18 70.05 37.80
C LEU A 415 15.20 70.96 37.11
N GLN A 416 15.02 71.26 35.82
CA GLN A 416 15.88 72.21 35.11
C GLN A 416 15.69 73.63 35.64
N SER A 417 14.47 74.05 35.94
CA SER A 417 14.21 75.34 36.61
C SER A 417 14.88 75.42 37.99
N GLU A 418 14.85 74.34 38.77
CA GLU A 418 15.58 74.28 40.05
C GLU A 418 17.10 74.32 39.85
N SER A 419 17.62 73.60 38.85
CA SER A 419 19.04 73.62 38.49
C SER A 419 19.52 75.00 38.04
N GLN A 420 18.74 75.72 37.25
CA GLN A 420 19.06 77.09 36.83
C GLN A 420 19.08 78.05 38.03
N LYS A 421 18.15 77.91 38.98
CA LYS A 421 18.17 78.68 40.23
C LYS A 421 19.46 78.41 41.02
N LEU A 422 19.88 77.16 41.12
CA LEU A 422 21.12 76.78 41.80
C LEU A 422 22.37 77.27 41.06
N GLN A 423 22.41 77.21 39.73
CA GLN A 423 23.51 77.75 38.94
C GLN A 423 23.62 79.27 39.04
N ALA A 424 22.49 79.98 39.04
CA ALA A 424 22.47 81.42 39.30
C ALA A 424 23.08 81.73 40.67
N GLN A 425 22.70 80.98 41.71
CA GLN A 425 23.31 81.09 43.04
C GLN A 425 24.82 80.77 43.03
N SER A 426 25.26 79.72 42.33
CA SER A 426 26.69 79.37 42.20
C SER A 426 27.50 80.41 41.43
N SER A 427 26.91 81.08 40.43
CA SER A 427 27.58 82.14 39.67
C SER A 427 27.86 83.39 40.51
N ILE A 428 26.94 83.73 41.43
CA ILE A 428 27.12 84.78 42.42
C ILE A 428 28.26 84.43 43.38
N ILE A 429 28.30 83.17 43.86
CA ILE A 429 29.36 82.66 44.73
C ILE A 429 30.73 82.68 44.01
N ASN A 430 30.77 82.37 42.70
CA ASN A 430 32.00 82.38 41.91
C ASN A 430 32.52 83.79 41.57
N GLN A 431 31.63 84.78 41.46
CA GLN A 431 32.04 86.18 41.37
C GLN A 431 32.62 86.67 42.71
N MET A 432 32.05 86.23 43.82
CA MET A 432 32.60 86.50 45.17
C MET A 432 33.97 85.82 45.38
N SER A 433 34.19 84.61 44.84
CA SER A 433 35.49 83.90 44.99
C SER A 433 36.60 84.42 44.06
N LYS A 434 36.27 85.00 42.90
CA LYS A 434 37.25 85.67 42.01
C LYS A 434 37.81 86.99 42.59
N GLN A 435 37.08 87.65 43.49
CA GLN A 435 37.62 88.81 44.22
C GLN A 435 38.59 88.42 45.34
N ALA A 436 38.52 87.19 45.85
CA ALA A 436 39.34 86.72 46.96
C ALA A 436 40.69 86.10 46.55
N SER A 437 40.99 85.97 45.25
CA SER A 437 42.16 85.21 44.73
C SER A 437 43.31 86.07 44.16
N LEU A 438 43.37 87.37 44.45
CA LEU A 438 44.43 88.29 43.99
C LEU A 438 45.54 88.60 45.02
N GLU A 439 45.52 88.05 46.23
CA GLU A 439 46.59 88.25 47.23
C GLU A 439 47.18 86.91 47.72
N ALA A 440 48.10 86.41 46.89
CA ALA A 440 49.39 85.78 47.19
C ALA A 440 49.58 84.70 48.29
N GLN A 441 50.04 83.54 47.77
CA GLN A 441 51.26 82.78 48.14
C GLN A 441 51.34 81.89 49.40
N GLU A 442 52.07 80.78 49.16
CA GLU A 442 52.72 79.80 50.06
C GLU A 442 52.00 78.47 50.43
N PRO A 443 52.79 77.38 50.67
CA PRO A 443 52.55 76.06 50.08
C PRO A 443 52.26 74.93 51.10
N GLN A 444 52.21 73.71 50.54
CA GLN A 444 52.49 72.39 51.16
C GLN A 444 51.36 71.55 51.79
N ASP A 445 51.29 70.33 51.23
CA ASP A 445 51.17 69.00 51.85
C ASP A 445 49.92 68.55 52.64
N LYS A 446 49.49 67.36 52.19
CA LYS A 446 49.04 66.18 52.95
C LYS A 446 47.59 66.04 53.44
N ASP A 447 47.18 64.78 53.28
CA ASP A 447 46.42 63.94 54.20
C ASP A 447 44.95 63.57 53.91
N ALA A 448 44.83 62.26 53.69
CA ALA A 448 44.05 61.33 54.52
C ALA A 448 42.56 61.14 54.23
N GLN A 449 42.27 59.96 53.68
CA GLN A 449 41.59 58.87 54.39
C GLN A 449 40.64 59.25 55.53
N LYS A 450 39.36 58.88 55.37
CA LYS A 450 38.54 58.05 56.31
C LYS A 450 37.11 57.96 55.74
N MET A 451 36.61 56.78 55.36
CA MET A 451 35.90 55.82 56.23
C MET A 451 34.78 56.46 57.07
N LYS A 452 33.50 56.14 56.78
CA LYS A 452 32.67 55.15 57.53
C LYS A 452 31.16 55.50 57.71
N PHE A 453 30.37 54.42 57.59
CA PHE A 453 29.08 54.09 58.27
C PHE A 453 27.83 54.91 57.90
N TYR A 454 26.64 54.33 57.67
CA TYR A 454 25.86 53.29 58.39
C TYR A 454 25.19 52.30 57.39
N LYS A 455 25.12 50.97 57.51
CA LYS A 455 24.64 49.97 58.52
C LYS A 455 23.12 49.84 58.71
N ASN A 456 22.66 48.57 58.58
CA ASN A 456 21.44 47.90 59.08
C ASN A 456 20.14 48.01 58.25
N ASN A 457 19.35 46.96 57.98
CA ASN A 457 19.20 45.64 58.63
C ASN A 457 18.79 44.56 57.60
N ILE A 458 19.25 43.34 57.86
CA ILE A 458 18.84 42.08 57.25
C ILE A 458 17.91 41.35 58.24
N SER A 459 16.84 40.71 57.77
CA SER A 459 16.40 39.42 58.31
C SER A 459 15.64 38.63 57.24
N LYS A 460 16.24 37.50 56.82
CA LYS A 460 15.77 36.11 56.96
C LYS A 460 14.69 35.70 55.94
N VAL A 461 15.04 34.92 54.91
CA VAL A 461 15.29 33.46 54.94
C VAL A 461 13.99 32.72 55.31
N ASP A 462 13.33 32.08 54.34
CA ASP A 462 13.63 30.69 54.00
C ASP A 462 13.02 30.27 52.66
N LEU A 463 13.74 29.38 51.97
CA LEU A 463 13.33 28.68 50.77
C LEU A 463 12.41 27.51 51.15
N ARG A 464 11.16 27.53 50.68
CA ARG A 464 10.35 26.38 50.24
C ARG A 464 9.03 26.81 49.64
#